data_AF-A0A9X1AG87-F1
#
_entry.id   AF-A0A9X1AG87-F1
#
_cell.length_a   1.000
_cell.length_b   1.000
_cell.length_c   1.000
_cell.angle_alpha   90.00
_cell.angle_beta   90.00
_cell.angle_gamma   90.00
#
_symmetry.space_group_name_H-M   'P 1'
#
loop_
_entity.id
_entity.type
_entity.pdbx_description
1 polymer ?
#
loop_
_entity_poly.entity_id
_entity_poly.type
_entity_poly.pdbx_seq_one_letter_code
_entity_poly.pdbx_strand_id
1 'polypeptide(L)'
;MLIHGKPVDLDGPATLYEDRFNHGTFFTHLTQAIRHAAATRKLQSASIVTQSGEQFGWAEISLLLDHLPTNPTPDGDDHGN
;
A
#
# COMPACT_ATOMS: atom_id res chain seq x y z
N MET A 1 -4.00 -10.80 -2.72
CA MET A 1 -3.00 -11.20 -1.68
C MET A 1 -3.77 -11.58 -0.42
N LEU A 2 -3.28 -12.49 0.44
CA LEU A 2 -3.97 -12.87 1.69
C LEU A 2 -3.23 -12.30 2.90
N ILE A 3 -3.88 -11.45 3.70
CA ILE A 3 -3.36 -10.95 4.99
C ILE A 3 -4.31 -11.45 6.08
N HIS A 4 -3.78 -12.10 7.11
CA HIS A 4 -4.57 -12.73 8.19
C HIS A 4 -5.68 -13.69 7.66
N GLY A 5 -5.45 -14.34 6.52
CA GLY A 5 -6.42 -15.24 5.90
C GLY A 5 -7.56 -14.54 5.15
N LYS A 6 -7.50 -13.22 4.98
CA LYS A 6 -8.48 -12.43 4.23
C LYS A 6 -7.93 -11.97 2.88
N PRO A 7 -8.73 -12.03 1.80
CA PRO A 7 -8.34 -11.51 0.50
C PRO A 7 -8.26 -9.99 0.59
N VAL A 8 -7.05 -9.45 0.46
CA VAL A 8 -6.80 -8.02 0.37
C VAL A 8 -6.80 -7.62 -1.10
N ASP A 9 -7.71 -6.69 -1.41
CA ASP A 9 -7.84 -6.08 -2.72
C ASP A 9 -6.87 -4.89 -2.83
N LEU A 10 -5.77 -5.11 -3.54
CA LEU A 10 -4.69 -4.13 -3.69
C LEU A 10 -5.04 -3.01 -4.68
N ASP A 11 -5.98 -3.28 -5.59
CA ASP A 11 -6.51 -2.34 -6.57
C ASP A 11 -7.72 -1.55 -6.03
N GLY A 12 -8.20 -1.88 -4.84
CA GLY A 12 -9.34 -1.23 -4.22
C GLY A 12 -9.01 0.14 -3.62
N PRO A 13 -10.00 1.02 -3.44
CA PRO A 13 -9.76 2.35 -2.87
C PRO A 13 -9.47 2.27 -1.38
N ALA A 14 -8.54 3.12 -0.94
CA ALA A 14 -8.06 3.13 0.43
C ALA A 14 -7.72 4.55 0.90
N THR A 15 -7.96 4.82 2.19
CA THR A 15 -7.63 6.10 2.82
C THR A 15 -6.49 5.89 3.81
N LEU A 16 -5.39 6.61 3.61
CA LEU A 16 -4.26 6.65 4.54
C LEU A 16 -4.49 7.73 5.60
N TYR A 17 -4.48 7.32 6.86
CA TYR A 17 -4.49 8.22 8.00
C TYR A 17 -3.08 8.30 8.57
N GLU A 18 -2.46 9.48 8.47
CA GLU A 18 -1.08 9.73 8.91
C GLU A 18 -0.97 9.85 10.45
N ASP A 19 -2.02 10.37 11.10
CA ASP A 19 -2.14 10.50 12.56
C ASP A 19 -3.63 10.52 12.97
N ARG A 20 -3.93 10.21 14.25
CA ARG A 20 -5.30 10.21 14.79
C ARG A 20 -5.99 11.58 14.73
N PHE A 21 -5.22 12.66 14.58
CA PHE A 21 -5.71 14.04 14.55
C PHE A 21 -5.62 14.71 13.17
N ASN A 22 -5.12 14.03 12.14
CA ASN A 22 -4.84 14.65 10.83
C ASN A 22 -5.73 14.16 9.69
N HIS A 23 -5.72 14.92 8.59
CA HIS A 23 -6.46 14.61 7.36
C HIS A 23 -6.07 13.24 6.79
N GLY A 24 -7.06 12.37 6.59
CA GLY A 24 -6.89 11.15 5.82
C GLY A 24 -6.71 11.49 4.34
N THR A 25 -5.67 10.94 3.72
CA THR A 25 -5.44 11.07 2.27
C THR A 25 -6.09 9.88 1.56
N PHE A 26 -7.04 10.17 0.67
CA PHE A 26 -7.69 9.16 -0.15
C PHE A 26 -6.83 8.75 -1.34
N PHE A 27 -6.77 7.45 -1.60
CA PHE A 27 -6.11 6.84 -2.76
C PHE A 27 -7.10 5.93 -3.48
N THR A 28 -7.05 5.95 -4.81
CA THR A 28 -7.87 5.07 -5.65
C THR A 28 -7.44 3.61 -5.56
N HIS A 29 -6.16 3.36 -5.27
CA HIS A 29 -5.61 2.02 -5.12
C HIS A 29 -4.86 1.89 -3.79
N LEU A 30 -5.09 0.79 -3.08
CA LEU A 30 -4.41 0.44 -1.83
C LEU A 30 -2.89 0.37 -2.03
N THR A 31 -2.42 -0.15 -3.18
CA THR A 31 -1.00 -0.13 -3.55
C THR A 31 -0.36 1.27 -3.49
N GLN A 32 -1.10 2.31 -3.93
CA GLN A 32 -0.62 3.70 -3.89
C GLN A 32 -0.55 4.22 -2.46
N ALA A 33 -1.57 3.93 -1.65
CA ALA A 33 -1.59 4.29 -0.23
C ALA A 33 -0.41 3.65 0.53
N ILE A 34 -0.13 2.36 0.27
CA ILE A 34 0.99 1.63 0.88
C ILE A 34 2.33 2.25 0.47
N ARG A 35 2.54 2.51 -0.83
CA ARG A 35 3.77 3.14 -1.34
C ARG A 35 3.97 4.53 -0.76
N HIS A 36 2.90 5.30 -0.60
CA HIS A 36 2.95 6.63 0.00
C HIS A 36 3.31 6.56 1.49
N ALA A 37 2.64 5.68 2.25
CA ALA A 37 2.98 5.44 3.65
C ALA A 37 4.44 5.01 3.83
N ALA A 38 4.94 4.15 2.96
CA ALA A 38 6.32 3.69 2.96
C ALA A 38 7.35 4.79 2.66
N ALA A 39 7.04 5.68 1.71
CA ALA A 39 7.87 6.84 1.40
C ALA A 39 7.96 7.80 2.60
N THR A 40 6.86 7.93 3.34
CA THR A 40 6.77 8.78 4.52
C THR A 40 7.14 8.00 5.78
N ARG A 41 8.41 7.59 5.89
CA ARG A 41 9.01 6.81 7.01
C ARG A 41 8.79 7.37 8.42
N LYS A 42 8.25 8.60 8.53
CA LYS A 42 7.88 9.26 9.79
C LYS A 42 6.52 8.79 10.33
N LEU A 43 5.72 8.08 9.54
CA LEU A 43 4.37 7.67 9.88
C LEU A 43 4.30 6.27 10.50
N GLN A 44 5.06 6.02 11.56
CA GLN A 44 4.92 4.75 12.30
C GLN A 44 3.52 4.58 12.92
N SER A 45 2.78 5.69 13.06
CA SER A 45 1.37 5.72 13.49
C SER A 45 0.37 5.67 12.35
N ALA A 46 0.81 5.53 11.09
CA ALA A 46 -0.11 5.48 9.96
C ALA A 46 -1.03 4.26 10.02
N SER A 47 -2.26 4.47 9.57
CA SER A 47 -3.24 3.42 9.35
C SER A 47 -3.88 3.61 7.99
N ILE A 48 -4.02 2.54 7.21
CA ILE A 48 -4.77 2.58 5.96
C ILE A 48 -6.11 1.91 6.17
N VAL A 49 -7.20 2.55 5.78
CA VAL A 49 -8.55 1.97 5.83
C VAL A 49 -9.06 1.77 4.41
N THR A 50 -9.50 0.56 4.07
CA THR A 50 -10.11 0.26 2.77
C THR A 50 -11.61 0.57 2.76
N GLN A 51 -12.22 0.60 1.57
CA GLN A 51 -13.68 0.73 1.45
C GLN A 51 -14.47 -0.39 2.12
N SER A 52 -13.89 -1.58 2.25
CA SER A 52 -14.47 -2.71 3.00
C SER A 52 -14.49 -2.47 4.52
N GLY A 53 -13.87 -1.38 5.00
CA GLY A 53 -13.74 -1.05 6.42
C GLY A 53 -12.57 -1.76 7.10
N GLU A 54 -11.69 -2.42 6.35
CA GLU A 54 -10.50 -3.06 6.91
C GLU A 54 -9.41 -2.02 7.16
N GLN A 55 -8.85 -2.02 8.38
CA GLN A 55 -7.78 -1.14 8.79
C GLN A 55 -6.47 -1.92 8.87
N PHE A 56 -5.43 -1.40 8.22
CA PHE A 56 -4.07 -1.92 8.23
C PHE A 56 -3.15 -0.95 8.96
N GLY A 57 -2.50 -1.41 10.02
CA GLY A 57 -1.48 -0.62 10.72
C GLY A 57 -0.11 -0.69 10.04
N TRP A 58 0.86 0.05 10.56
CA TRP A 58 2.23 0.08 10.02
C TRP A 58 2.87 -1.31 9.85
N ALA A 59 2.57 -2.26 10.74
CA ALA A 59 3.09 -3.63 10.65
C ALA A 59 2.58 -4.34 9.39
N GLU A 60 1.28 -4.27 9.11
CA GLU A 60 0.68 -4.85 7.91
C GLU A 60 1.09 -4.09 6.65
N ILE A 61 1.16 -2.76 6.71
CA ILE A 61 1.64 -1.93 5.60
C ILE A 61 3.08 -2.31 5.21
N SER A 62 3.94 -2.55 6.20
CA SER A 62 5.32 -2.98 5.96
C SER A 62 5.39 -4.36 5.31
N LEU A 63 4.55 -5.30 5.74
CA LEU A 63 4.43 -6.62 5.09
C LEU A 63 3.90 -6.49 3.66
N LEU A 64 2.84 -5.72 3.46
CA LEU A 64 2.27 -5.46 2.14
C LEU A 64 3.30 -4.84 1.21
N LEU A 65 4.06 -3.86 1.69
CA LEU A 65 5.12 -3.20 0.94
C LEU A 65 6.21 -4.18 0.49
N ASP A 66 6.67 -5.06 1.38
CA ASP A 66 7.68 -6.08 1.07
C ASP A 66 7.20 -7.03 -0.03
N HIS A 67 5.90 -7.35 -0.03
CA HIS A 67 5.27 -8.17 -1.05
C HIS A 67 4.91 -7.43 -2.34
N LEU A 68 4.93 -6.09 -2.36
CA LEU A 68 4.71 -5.34 -3.59
C LEU A 68 5.93 -5.49 -4.49
N PRO A 69 5.74 -5.84 -5.78
CA PRO A 69 6.86 -5.93 -6.70
C PRO A 69 7.57 -4.57 -6.76
N THR A 70 8.82 -4.57 -6.31
CA THR A 70 9.71 -3.42 -6.35
C THR A 70 10.35 -3.38 -7.75
N ASN A 71 9.55 -3.34 -8.82
CA ASN A 71 10.12 -3.12 -10.14
C ASN A 71 9.08 -2.60 -11.15
N PRO A 72 9.36 -1.49 -11.86
CA PRO A 72 9.03 -1.45 -13.28
C PRO A 72 9.97 -2.46 -13.95
N THR A 73 9.48 -3.61 -14.40
CA THR A 73 10.25 -4.43 -15.33
C THR A 73 10.29 -3.66 -16.64
N PRO A 74 11.44 -3.14 -17.12
CA PRO A 74 11.61 -2.95 -18.54
C PRO A 74 11.70 -4.37 -19.12
N ASP A 75 10.55 -4.96 -19.39
CA ASP A 75 10.47 -6.05 -20.34
C ASP A 75 10.78 -5.43 -21.71
N GLY A 76 12.01 -5.65 -22.13
CA GLY A 76 12.64 -4.99 -23.27
C GLY A 76 13.89 -5.78 -23.65
N ASP A 77 13.73 -7.10 -23.78
CA ASP A 77 14.63 -7.92 -24.55
C ASP A 77 14.58 -7.46 -26.02
N ASP A 78 15.67 -6.92 -26.55
CA ASP A 78 16.05 -7.11 -27.96
C ASP A 78 17.57 -6.97 -28.12
N HIS A 79 18.27 -8.10 -27.92
CA HIS A 79 19.55 -8.35 -28.55
C HIS A 79 19.24 -8.91 -29.95
N GLY A 80 19.36 -8.09 -31.00
CA GLY A 80 19.18 -8.59 -32.36
C GLY A 80 19.34 -7.57 -33.49
N ASN A 81 20.56 -7.08 -33.75
CA ASN A 81 21.06 -6.88 -35.13
C ASN A 81 22.59 -6.76 -35.20
#